data_AF-A0A6J1DJP3-F1
#
_entry.id   AF-A0A6J1DJP3-F1
#
_cell.length_a   1.000
_cell.length_b   1.000
_cell.length_c   1.000
_cell.angle_alpha   90.00
_cell.angle_beta   90.00
_cell.angle_gamma   90.00
#
_symmetry.space_group_name_H-M   'P 1'
#
loop_
_entity.id
_entity.type
_entity.pdbx_description
1 polymer ?
#
loop_
_entity_poly.entity_id
_entity_poly.type
_entity_poly.pdbx_seq_one_letter_code
_entity_poly.pdbx_strand_id
1 'polypeptide(L)'
;MVQDSMQYAKKCEACQFHTNFIHQSLEPLHPTIASWPFEAWGLDLVGPITPKSSARHSYILAGIDYFSRWAEAVALKEAKKENVADFIRTHLIYRYGIPHRIVTDNGK
;
A
#
# COMPACT_ATOMS: atom_id res chain seq x y z
N MET A 1 -25.66 13.34 37.69
CA MET A 1 -24.68 14.16 36.93
C MET A 1 -23.81 13.31 36.00
N VAL A 2 -22.84 12.52 36.47
CA VAL A 2 -21.97 11.72 35.56
C VAL A 2 -22.76 10.69 34.75
N GLN A 3 -23.69 9.99 35.40
CA GLN A 3 -24.52 8.96 34.76
C GLN A 3 -25.43 9.53 33.67
N ASP A 4 -26.02 10.70 33.91
CA ASP A 4 -26.91 11.37 32.96
C ASP A 4 -26.12 11.85 31.73
N SER A 5 -24.93 12.43 31.95
CA SER A 5 -24.03 12.83 30.86
C SER A 5 -23.61 11.63 30.00
N MET A 6 -23.32 10.48 30.61
CA MET A 6 -23.01 9.24 29.88
C MET A 6 -24.21 8.72 29.10
N GLN A 7 -25.42 8.73 29.67
CA GLN A 7 -26.63 8.31 28.97
C GLN A 7 -26.98 9.23 27.80
N TYR A 8 -26.79 10.53 27.97
CA TYR A 8 -26.99 11.51 26.91
C TYR A 8 -26.00 11.29 25.77
N ALA A 9 -24.70 11.13 26.07
CA ALA A 9 -23.67 10.86 25.06
C ALA A 9 -23.93 9.55 24.29
N LYS A 10 -24.48 8.52 24.94
CA LYS A 10 -24.88 7.25 24.29
C LYS A 10 -26.05 7.40 23.32
N LYS A 11 -26.96 8.36 23.56
CA LYS A 11 -28.14 8.60 22.70
C LYS A 11 -27.90 9.69 21.65
N CYS A 12 -26.89 10.54 21.83
CA CYS A 12 -26.57 11.61 20.91
C CYS A 12 -25.95 11.05 19.63
N GLU A 13 -26.67 11.13 18.51
CA GLU A 13 -26.20 10.66 17.19
C GLU A 13 -24.91 11.34 16.76
N ALA A 14 -24.80 12.67 16.92
CA ALA A 14 -23.60 13.40 16.58
C ALA A 14 -22.38 12.90 17.38
N CYS A 15 -22.55 12.55 18.65
CA CYS A 15 -21.49 11.96 19.45
C CYS A 15 -21.13 10.55 18.98
N GLN A 16 -22.12 9.71 18.65
CA GLN A 16 -21.87 8.34 18.18
C GLN A 16 -21.21 8.29 16.81
N PHE A 17 -21.54 9.21 15.91
CA PHE A 17 -21.03 9.23 14.52
C PHE A 17 -19.60 9.77 14.42
N HIS A 18 -19.24 10.74 15.27
CA HIS A 18 -17.96 11.45 15.17
C HIS A 18 -16.96 11.05 16.26
N THR A 19 -17.36 10.23 17.24
CA THR A 19 -16.43 9.73 18.26
C THR A 19 -15.48 8.70 17.66
N ASN A 20 -14.24 8.69 18.15
CA ASN A 20 -13.30 7.62 17.85
C ASN A 20 -13.74 6.33 18.55
N PHE A 21 -13.67 5.20 17.84
CA PHE A 21 -13.89 3.88 18.43
C PHE A 21 -12.61 3.34 19.08
N ILE A 22 -12.18 3.97 20.17
CA ILE A 22 -10.96 3.64 20.93
C ILE A 22 -10.93 2.21 21.51
N HIS A 23 -12.06 1.50 21.52
CA HIS A 23 -12.18 0.12 22.00
C HIS A 23 -12.68 -0.85 20.93
N GLN A 24 -12.68 -0.45 19.65
CA GLN A 24 -12.98 -1.38 18.57
C GLN A 24 -11.93 -2.50 18.55
N SER A 25 -12.39 -3.74 18.36
CA SER A 25 -11.48 -4.86 18.16
C SER A 25 -10.62 -4.58 16.92
N LEU A 26 -9.32 -4.84 17.02
CA LEU A 26 -8.44 -4.79 15.86
C LEU A 26 -8.91 -5.82 14.85
N GLU A 27 -9.00 -5.43 13.58
CA GLU A 27 -9.23 -6.42 12.53
C GLU A 27 -8.03 -7.38 12.46
N PRO A 28 -8.27 -8.69 12.27
CA PRO A 28 -7.20 -9.65 12.10
C PRO A 28 -6.33 -9.27 10.90
N LEU A 29 -5.04 -9.05 11.13
CA LEU A 29 -4.09 -8.88 10.03
C LEU A 29 -3.91 -10.23 9.33
N HIS A 30 -3.98 -10.22 8.00
CA HIS A 30 -3.66 -11.37 7.16
C HIS A 30 -2.21 -11.22 6.67
N PRO A 31 -1.22 -11.85 7.34
CA PRO A 31 0.17 -11.72 6.91
C PRO A 31 0.34 -12.36 5.54
N THR A 32 0.99 -11.64 4.63
CA THR A 32 1.42 -12.25 3.37
C THR A 32 2.68 -13.05 3.63
N ILE A 33 2.53 -14.36 3.77
CA ILE A 33 3.65 -15.31 3.89
C ILE A 33 4.02 -15.77 2.48
N ALA A 34 5.31 -15.72 2.17
CA ALA A 34 5.90 -16.35 0.99
C ALA A 34 6.86 -17.44 1.47
N SER A 35 6.85 -18.57 0.77
CA SER A 35 7.53 -19.82 1.10
C SER A 35 8.79 -20.03 0.25
N TRP A 36 8.92 -19.34 -0.90
CA TRP A 36 10.12 -19.35 -1.74
C TRP A 36 10.33 -18.00 -2.48
N PRO A 37 11.57 -17.69 -2.92
CA PRO A 37 11.83 -16.49 -3.73
C PRO A 37 10.93 -16.44 -4.97
N PHE A 38 10.40 -15.27 -5.32
CA PHE A 38 9.53 -15.05 -6.47
C PHE A 38 8.12 -15.66 -6.36
N GLU A 39 7.73 -16.19 -5.20
CA GLU A 39 6.33 -16.56 -4.98
C GLU A 39 5.42 -15.33 -5.04
N ALA A 40 5.76 -14.28 -4.30
CA ALA A 40 4.88 -13.14 -4.13
C ALA A 40 5.66 -11.83 -4.11
N TRP A 41 5.27 -10.91 -4.99
CA TRP A 41 5.81 -9.56 -5.05
C TRP A 41 4.75 -8.55 -4.62
N GLY A 42 5.13 -7.62 -3.74
CA GLY A 42 4.33 -6.43 -3.44
C GLY A 42 4.80 -5.27 -4.30
N LEU A 43 3.89 -4.61 -5.01
CA LEU A 43 4.18 -3.36 -5.72
C LEU A 43 3.50 -2.19 -5.03
N ASP A 44 4.19 -1.05 -4.99
CA ASP A 44 3.65 0.20 -4.46
C ASP A 44 4.19 1.39 -5.25
N LEU A 45 3.37 2.44 -5.34
CA LEU A 45 3.70 3.67 -6.05
C LEU A 45 3.74 4.85 -5.08
N VAL A 46 4.94 5.37 -4.85
CA VAL A 46 5.15 6.53 -4.00
C VAL A 46 5.05 7.80 -4.84
N GLY A 47 4.16 8.72 -4.47
CA GLY A 47 4.12 10.09 -5.01
C GLY A 47 2.73 10.72 -4.97
N PRO A 48 2.58 11.95 -5.53
CA PRO A 48 3.62 12.75 -6.19
C PRO A 48 4.63 13.39 -5.20
N ILE A 49 5.92 13.20 -5.46
CA ILE A 49 7.03 13.81 -4.73
C ILE A 49 7.27 15.23 -5.25
N THR A 50 7.31 16.19 -4.32
CA THR A 50 7.53 17.62 -4.61
C THR A 50 8.65 18.17 -3.71
N PRO A 51 9.65 18.90 -4.26
CA PRO A 51 9.82 19.26 -5.66
C PRO A 51 10.20 18.06 -6.54
N LYS A 52 9.91 18.16 -7.84
CA LYS A 52 10.33 17.12 -8.81
C LYS A 52 11.86 17.05 -8.85
N SER A 53 12.39 15.87 -9.20
CA SER A 53 13.82 15.72 -9.52
C SER A 53 14.25 16.59 -10.70
N SER A 54 15.56 16.77 -10.89
CA SER A 54 16.14 17.46 -12.05
C SER A 54 15.66 16.90 -13.39
N ALA A 55 15.46 15.57 -13.46
CA ALA A 55 14.93 14.87 -14.63
C ALA A 55 13.38 14.88 -14.71
N ARG A 56 12.70 15.63 -13.84
CA ARG A 56 11.24 15.77 -13.75
C ARG A 56 10.47 14.52 -13.32
N HIS A 57 11.13 13.52 -12.73
CA HIS A 57 10.45 12.43 -12.02
C HIS A 57 9.77 12.94 -10.75
N SER A 58 8.56 12.47 -10.50
CA SER A 58 7.75 12.81 -9.33
C SER A 58 7.14 11.57 -8.66
N TYR A 59 7.44 10.37 -9.14
CA TYR A 59 6.95 9.13 -8.56
C TYR A 59 8.09 8.11 -8.44
N ILE A 60 7.95 7.18 -7.52
CA ILE A 60 8.81 6.00 -7.40
C ILE A 60 7.90 4.79 -7.43
N LEU A 61 8.10 3.89 -8.40
CA LEU A 61 7.47 2.57 -8.38
C LEU A 61 8.46 1.60 -7.74
N ALA A 62 8.03 0.93 -6.68
CA ALA A 62 8.83 -0.04 -5.95
C ALA A 62 8.15 -1.41 -5.98
N GLY A 63 8.95 -2.45 -6.11
CA GLY A 63 8.54 -3.85 -5.97
C GLY A 63 9.40 -4.56 -4.94
N ILE A 64 8.79 -5.34 -4.05
CA ILE A 64 9.49 -6.11 -3.03
C ILE A 64 9.09 -7.58 -3.14
N ASP A 65 10.08 -8.46 -3.26
CA ASP A 65 9.90 -9.90 -3.08
C ASP A 65 9.63 -10.21 -1.60
N TYR A 66 8.47 -10.79 -1.28
CA TYR A 66 8.08 -10.99 0.11
C TYR A 66 8.93 -12.03 0.85
N PHE A 67 9.54 -12.98 0.14
CA PHE A 67 10.41 -14.00 0.74
C PHE A 67 11.78 -13.43 1.09
N SER A 68 12.53 -12.96 0.08
CA SER A 68 13.91 -12.49 0.25
C SER A 68 14.01 -11.07 0.78
N ARG A 69 12.90 -10.31 0.78
CA ARG A 69 12.87 -8.85 1.02
C ARG A 69 13.70 -8.05 0.03
N TRP A 70 14.03 -8.64 -1.12
CA TRP A 70 14.71 -7.93 -2.20
C TRP A 70 13.81 -6.84 -2.78
N ALA A 71 14.36 -5.64 -2.98
CA ALA A 71 13.63 -4.49 -3.47
C ALA A 71 14.18 -4.02 -4.83
N GLU A 72 13.27 -3.76 -5.77
CA GLU A 72 13.53 -3.11 -7.04
C GLU A 72 12.75 -1.80 -7.08
N ALA A 73 13.36 -0.72 -7.56
CA ALA A 73 12.70 0.58 -7.62
C ALA A 73 13.10 1.37 -8.86
N VAL A 74 12.13 2.07 -9.46
CA VAL A 74 12.34 2.97 -10.59
C VAL A 74 11.69 4.32 -10.37
N ALA A 75 12.34 5.38 -10.86
CA ALA A 75 11.77 6.72 -10.84
C ALA A 75 10.86 6.94 -12.06
N LEU A 76 9.66 7.47 -11.85
CA LEU A 76 8.67 7.73 -12.89
C LEU A 76 8.27 9.21 -12.95
N LYS A 77 8.05 9.71 -14.16
CA LYS A 77 7.53 11.07 -14.39
C LYS A 77 6.02 11.13 -14.18
N GLU A 78 5.34 10.03 -14.46
CA GLU A 78 3.89 9.89 -14.44
C GLU A 78 3.48 8.51 -13.92
N ALA A 79 2.40 8.46 -13.16
CA ALA A 79 1.76 7.26 -12.64
C ALA A 79 0.86 6.62 -13.71
N LYS A 80 1.48 5.99 -14.72
CA LYS A 80 0.77 5.36 -15.85
C LYS A 80 0.86 3.85 -15.78
N LYS A 81 -0.23 3.15 -16.13
CA LYS A 81 -0.28 1.68 -16.19
C LYS A 81 0.78 1.09 -17.14
N GLU A 82 1.12 1.81 -18.22
CA GLU A 82 2.14 1.38 -19.17
C GLU A 82 3.53 1.33 -18.51
N ASN A 83 3.83 2.29 -17.63
CA ASN A 83 5.09 2.33 -16.88
C ASN A 83 5.17 1.19 -15.87
N VAL A 84 4.05 0.85 -15.21
CA VAL A 84 3.98 -0.29 -14.27
C VAL A 84 4.17 -1.61 -15.00
N ALA A 85 3.50 -1.80 -16.15
CA ALA A 85 3.65 -2.99 -16.98
C ALA A 85 5.08 -3.15 -17.49
N ASP A 86 5.72 -2.05 -17.92
CA ASP A 86 7.10 -2.07 -18.37
C ASP A 86 8.07 -2.41 -17.23
N PHE A 87 7.86 -1.86 -16.04
CA PHE A 87 8.63 -2.22 -14.84
C PHE A 87 8.54 -3.72 -14.53
N ILE A 88 7.32 -4.28 -14.47
CA ILE A 88 7.12 -5.73 -14.19
C ILE A 88 7.87 -6.56 -15.22
N ARG A 89 7.75 -6.22 -16.50
CA ARG A 89 8.39 -6.96 -17.59
C ARG A 89 9.91 -6.89 -17.52
N THR A 90 10.47 -5.69 -17.38
CA THR A 90 11.91 -5.45 -17.53
C THR A 90 12.70 -5.68 -16.24
N HIS A 91 12.13 -5.32 -15.08
CA HIS A 91 12.83 -5.38 -13.79
C HIS A 91 12.51 -6.64 -12.99
N LEU A 92 11.36 -7.29 -13.24
CA LEU A 92 10.99 -8.56 -12.60
C LEU A 92 11.18 -9.73 -13.56
N ILE A 93 10.36 -9.81 -14.61
CA ILE A 93 10.26 -11.01 -15.46
C ILE A 93 11.57 -11.29 -16.19
N TYR A 94 12.16 -10.30 -16.86
CA TYR A 94 13.37 -10.53 -17.66
C TYR A 94 14.61 -10.82 -16.82
N ARG A 95 14.66 -10.33 -15.57
CA ARG A 95 15.82 -10.51 -14.69
C ARG A 95 15.73 -11.76 -13.85
N TYR A 96 14.53 -12.11 -13.41
CA TYR A 96 14.34 -13.11 -12.38
C TYR A 96 13.34 -14.21 -12.72
N GLY A 97 12.48 -13.99 -13.72
CA GLY A 97 11.41 -14.89 -14.08
C GLY A 97 10.02 -14.42 -13.63
N ILE A 98 9.01 -15.21 -13.96
CA ILE A 98 7.61 -14.86 -13.75
C ILE A 98 7.24 -15.09 -12.28
N PRO A 99 6.79 -14.06 -11.54
CA PRO A 99 6.34 -14.24 -10.17
C PRO A 99 5.05 -15.06 -10.13
N HIS A 100 4.85 -15.86 -9.07
CA HIS A 100 3.62 -16.63 -8.94
C HIS A 100 2.40 -15.73 -8.67
N ARG A 101 2.56 -14.66 -7.89
CA ARG A 101 1.55 -13.61 -7.71
C ARG A 101 2.16 -12.23 -7.48
N ILE A 102 1.40 -11.20 -7.87
CA ILE A 102 1.70 -9.80 -7.59
C ILE A 102 0.55 -9.24 -6.75
N VAL A 103 0.89 -8.53 -5.68
CA VAL A 103 -0.04 -7.83 -4.80
C VAL A 103 0.20 -6.34 -4.96
N THR A 104 -0.87 -5.59 -5.21
CA THR A 104 -0.85 -4.12 -5.30
C THR A 104 -1.94 -3.56 -4.39
N ASP A 105 -1.88 -2.28 -4.10
CA ASP A 105 -3.07 -1.59 -3.60
C ASP A 105 -4.11 -1.46 -4.73
N ASN A 106 -5.33 -1.04 -4.37
CA ASN A 106 -6.37 -0.72 -5.34
C ASN A 106 -6.19 0.69 -5.93
N GLY A 107 -4.93 1.04 -6.26
CA GLY A 107 -4.58 2.28 -6.92
C GLY A 107 -5.31 2.44 -8.26
N LYS A 108 -5.48 3.70 -8.68
CA LYS A 108 -6.16 4.06 -9.93
C LYS A 108 -5.27 3.94 -11.16
#